data_AF-A0A511NKB4-F1
#
_entry.id   AF-A0A511NKB4-F1
#
_cell.length_a   1.000
_cell.length_b   1.000
_cell.length_c   1.000
_cell.angle_alpha   90.00
_cell.angle_beta   90.00
_cell.angle_gamma   90.00
#
_symmetry.space_group_name_H-M   'P 1'
#
loop_
_entity.id
_entity.type
_entity.pdbx_description
1 polymer ?
#
loop_
_entity_poly.entity_id
_entity_poly.type
_entity_poly.pdbx_seq_one_letter_code
_entity_poly.pdbx_strand_id
1 'polypeptide(L)'
;MKRLLIIASFALMIISCKNDNIEIDSTSQQTFSETVDKISKALPVLQQDKFKEALQIIFEYNTSQTMDNESRWATVRTLLDGKTVDEVFDIAEKVALQNKFTWNRNQVPLVNGIPKPGTTEIVETPVEPTSNVQRFDFSLKQDDSGISISPFFYNAQGTEIQLEQAVTATIEIFNSGNIVYTFRSTIDPNSLDDLYRKNAIHIKYASLDASKIKNDRLDILVRIPNSDRYLTNRKAIKVPLDLVGATPVVDSAAVDNVPIQVSKEAGMVKSLSNRFMTNLSKKNYSGAFALTRSGEWSTFQKFSSDDAIKNLEQATINDAKVLDADEKVALVEVHANLKDQSTKTYQVTLEKINNKWFVVNFK
;
A
#
# COMPACT_ATOMS: atom_id res chain seq x y z
N MET A 1 -17.38 66.68 22.03
CA MET A 1 -17.91 65.35 21.67
C MET A 1 -17.09 64.80 20.51
N LYS A 2 -16.88 63.47 20.47
CA LYS A 2 -16.07 62.69 19.51
C LYS A 2 -14.57 62.61 19.82
N ARG A 3 -14.20 61.51 20.48
CA ARG A 3 -13.05 60.60 20.23
C ARG A 3 -12.80 59.79 21.50
N LEU A 4 -13.78 58.96 21.81
CA LEU A 4 -13.67 57.81 22.70
C LEU A 4 -13.99 56.60 21.82
N LEU A 5 -13.30 55.49 22.07
CA LEU A 5 -13.37 54.19 21.39
C LEU A 5 -12.37 54.01 20.24
N ILE A 6 -11.40 53.13 20.49
CA ILE A 6 -10.84 52.04 19.64
C ILE A 6 -9.39 51.80 20.12
N ILE A 7 -9.22 51.35 21.38
CA ILE A 7 -8.02 50.64 21.84
C ILE A 7 -8.48 49.58 22.85
N ALA A 8 -9.30 48.64 22.38
CA ALA A 8 -9.73 47.47 23.16
C ALA A 8 -10.20 46.34 22.22
N SER A 9 -9.46 46.08 21.13
CA SER A 9 -9.81 45.00 20.20
C SER A 9 -8.63 44.28 19.55
N PHE A 10 -7.43 44.38 20.14
CA PHE A 10 -6.23 43.66 19.67
C PHE A 10 -5.71 42.61 20.67
N ALA A 11 -6.48 42.28 21.71
CA ALA A 11 -6.11 41.31 22.74
C ALA A 11 -6.87 39.97 22.65
N LEU A 12 -7.51 39.66 21.52
CA LEU A 12 -8.38 38.48 21.40
C LEU A 12 -8.38 37.85 20.01
N MET A 13 -7.19 37.52 19.49
CA MET A 13 -7.04 36.50 18.42
C MET A 13 -5.70 35.76 18.54
N ILE A 14 -5.42 35.21 19.72
CA ILE A 14 -4.60 34.00 19.82
C ILE A 14 -5.58 32.85 20.07
N ILE A 15 -6.40 32.55 19.07
CA ILE A 15 -6.98 31.21 18.99
C ILE A 15 -5.82 30.33 18.52
N SER A 16 -4.94 30.00 19.47
CA SER A 16 -4.17 28.78 19.34
C SER A 16 -5.21 27.69 19.16
N CYS A 17 -5.15 26.97 18.04
CA CYS A 17 -5.77 25.67 17.96
C CYS A 17 -5.37 24.95 19.27
N LYS A 18 -6.36 24.49 20.05
CA LYS A 18 -6.10 23.53 21.11
C LYS A 18 -5.45 22.32 20.43
N ASN A 19 -4.12 22.29 20.40
CA ASN A 19 -3.46 21.02 20.64
C ASN A 19 -3.86 20.72 22.07
N ASP A 20 -4.85 19.85 22.24
CA ASP A 20 -5.09 19.28 23.55
C ASP A 20 -3.78 18.57 23.90
N ASN A 21 -2.96 19.19 24.76
CA ASN A 21 -1.76 18.60 25.34
C ASN A 21 -2.24 17.50 26.30
N ILE A 22 -2.72 16.40 25.72
CA ILE A 22 -3.19 15.24 26.47
C ILE A 22 -1.96 14.65 27.13
N GLU A 23 -1.92 14.77 28.46
CA GLU A 23 -0.94 14.10 29.31
C GLU A 23 -1.38 12.66 29.52
N ILE A 24 -0.41 11.75 29.62
CA ILE A 24 -0.64 10.35 29.98
C ILE A 24 -1.14 10.29 31.42
N ASP A 25 -2.29 9.66 31.62
CA ASP A 25 -2.84 9.33 32.95
C ASP A 25 -2.51 7.88 33.26
N SER A 26 -1.64 7.64 34.24
CA SER A 26 -1.23 6.31 34.70
C SER A 26 -1.85 5.90 36.03
N THR A 27 -2.94 6.56 36.48
CA THR A 27 -3.62 6.24 37.76
C THR A 27 -4.04 4.77 37.87
N SER A 28 -4.27 4.10 36.73
CA SER A 28 -4.50 2.67 36.61
C SER A 28 -3.95 2.14 35.28
N GLN A 29 -3.88 0.81 35.13
CA GLN A 29 -3.52 0.19 33.85
C GLN A 29 -4.53 0.54 32.75
N GLN A 30 -5.82 0.62 33.11
CA GLN A 30 -6.90 0.93 32.19
C GLN A 30 -6.79 2.38 31.69
N THR A 31 -6.65 3.35 32.60
CA THR A 31 -6.52 4.77 32.25
C THR A 31 -5.27 5.05 31.41
N PHE A 32 -4.17 4.36 31.70
CA PHE A 32 -2.96 4.43 30.88
C PHE A 32 -3.25 3.97 29.44
N SER A 33 -3.83 2.79 29.28
CA SER A 33 -4.16 2.22 27.96
C SER A 33 -5.12 3.12 27.17
N GLU A 34 -6.17 3.61 27.82
CA GLU A 34 -7.16 4.51 27.22
C GLU A 34 -6.54 5.84 26.80
N THR A 35 -5.64 6.41 27.62
CA THR A 35 -4.99 7.68 27.32
C THR A 35 -3.95 7.54 26.21
N VAL A 36 -3.17 6.45 26.22
CA VAL A 36 -2.23 6.12 25.13
C VAL A 36 -2.97 5.93 23.81
N ASP A 37 -4.10 5.22 23.79
CA ASP A 37 -4.93 5.04 22.60
C ASP A 37 -5.50 6.39 22.11
N LYS A 38 -5.99 7.23 23.03
CA LYS A 38 -6.49 8.58 22.70
C LYS A 38 -5.40 9.46 22.08
N ILE A 39 -4.20 9.49 22.68
CA ILE A 39 -3.04 10.22 22.13
C ILE A 39 -2.70 9.67 20.74
N SER A 40 -2.56 8.34 20.61
CA SER A 40 -2.23 7.70 19.34
C SER A 40 -3.24 8.07 18.24
N LYS A 41 -4.55 8.09 18.53
CA LYS A 41 -5.57 8.43 17.52
C LYS A 41 -5.55 9.91 17.11
N ALA A 42 -5.05 10.78 17.96
CA ALA A 42 -4.92 12.22 17.66
C ALA A 42 -3.69 12.54 16.79
N LEU A 43 -2.71 11.63 16.70
CA LEU A 43 -1.47 11.84 15.95
C LEU A 43 -1.61 11.50 14.45
N PRO A 44 -0.83 12.15 13.56
CA PRO A 44 -0.64 11.68 12.18
C PRO A 44 -0.10 10.25 12.14
N VAL A 45 -0.42 9.45 11.11
CA VAL A 45 -0.10 8.00 11.06
C VAL A 45 1.36 7.68 11.39
N LEU A 46 2.31 8.42 10.79
CA LEU A 46 3.73 8.25 11.12
C LEU A 46 3.98 8.43 12.61
N GLN A 47 3.44 9.49 13.21
CA GLN A 47 3.59 9.77 14.64
C GLN A 47 2.88 8.72 15.51
N GLN A 48 1.82 8.05 15.01
CA GLN A 48 1.22 6.91 15.73
C GLN A 48 2.18 5.73 15.82
N ASP A 49 2.83 5.37 14.70
CA ASP A 49 3.82 4.29 14.68
C ASP A 49 5.03 4.64 15.54
N LYS A 50 5.53 5.87 15.41
CA LYS A 50 6.67 6.34 16.20
C LYS A 50 6.32 6.43 17.68
N PHE A 51 5.10 6.80 18.04
CA PHE A 51 4.68 6.83 19.44
C PHE A 51 4.67 5.40 20.03
N LYS A 52 4.18 4.40 19.29
CA LYS A 52 4.26 2.99 19.69
C LYS A 52 5.70 2.52 19.83
N GLU A 53 6.58 2.88 18.90
CA GLU A 53 8.01 2.59 19.03
C GLU A 53 8.66 3.28 20.21
N ALA A 54 8.30 4.54 20.49
CA ALA A 54 8.82 5.29 21.63
C ALA A 54 8.49 4.55 22.94
N LEU A 55 7.23 4.11 23.09
CA LEU A 55 6.80 3.30 24.22
C LEU A 55 7.59 2.00 24.34
N GLN A 56 7.82 1.31 23.21
CA GLN A 56 8.58 0.05 23.20
C GLN A 56 10.07 0.28 23.50
N ILE A 57 10.69 1.35 23.01
CA ILE A 57 12.09 1.70 23.33
C ILE A 57 12.24 1.92 24.83
N ILE A 58 11.32 2.69 25.42
CA ILE A 58 11.30 2.96 26.85
C ILE A 58 11.09 1.65 27.62
N PHE A 59 10.17 0.80 27.16
CA PHE A 59 9.95 -0.52 27.75
C PHE A 59 11.19 -1.41 27.68
N GLU A 60 11.93 -1.45 26.58
CA GLU A 60 13.09 -2.33 26.45
C GLU A 60 14.31 -1.88 27.24
N TYR A 61 14.55 -0.56 27.29
CA TYR A 61 15.81 -0.01 27.81
C TYR A 61 15.71 0.65 29.18
N ASN A 62 14.52 1.11 29.59
CA ASN A 62 14.31 1.70 30.92
C ASN A 62 13.72 0.71 31.93
N THR A 63 13.61 -0.56 31.54
CA THR A 63 13.18 -1.64 32.44
C THR A 63 14.19 -2.79 32.41
N SER A 64 14.25 -3.56 33.50
CA SER A 64 15.10 -4.76 33.58
C SER A 64 14.43 -5.98 32.92
N GLN A 65 15.19 -6.72 32.13
CA GLN A 65 14.78 -8.01 31.55
C GLN A 65 14.58 -9.12 32.60
N THR A 66 15.05 -8.91 33.84
CA THR A 66 14.82 -9.84 34.96
C THR A 66 13.47 -9.66 35.64
N MET A 67 12.75 -8.56 35.35
CA MET A 67 11.41 -8.32 35.87
C MET A 67 10.38 -9.05 35.00
N ASP A 68 9.28 -9.46 35.61
CA ASP A 68 8.12 -9.93 34.87
C ASP A 68 7.51 -8.80 34.03
N ASN A 69 6.73 -9.18 33.02
CA ASN A 69 6.18 -8.24 32.05
C ASN A 69 5.31 -7.15 32.68
N GLU A 70 4.54 -7.47 33.73
CA GLU A 70 3.67 -6.49 34.38
C GLU A 70 4.49 -5.49 35.21
N SER A 71 5.51 -5.95 35.94
CA SER A 71 6.45 -5.07 36.65
C SER A 71 7.20 -4.13 35.71
N ARG A 72 7.55 -4.59 34.50
CA ARG A 72 8.14 -3.74 33.44
C ARG A 72 7.14 -2.66 32.99
N TRP A 73 5.91 -3.03 32.68
CA TRP A 73 4.88 -2.06 32.32
C TRP A 73 4.51 -1.11 33.46
N ALA A 74 4.54 -1.54 34.72
CA ALA A 74 4.37 -0.66 35.88
C ALA A 74 5.48 0.41 35.95
N THR A 75 6.72 0.03 35.63
CA THR A 75 7.85 0.98 35.53
C THR A 75 7.61 2.00 34.42
N VAL A 76 7.18 1.55 33.23
CA VAL A 76 6.85 2.44 32.10
C VAL A 76 5.71 3.39 32.47
N ARG A 77 4.63 2.89 33.07
CA ARG A 77 3.49 3.71 33.52
C ARG A 77 3.92 4.80 34.49
N THR A 78 4.76 4.46 35.47
CA THR A 78 5.29 5.42 36.45
C THR A 78 6.18 6.48 35.79
N LEU A 79 7.03 6.07 34.84
CA LEU A 79 7.92 6.99 34.13
C LEU A 79 7.15 7.97 33.23
N LEU A 80 6.03 7.53 32.68
CA LEU A 80 5.25 8.27 31.69
C LEU A 80 4.05 9.02 32.27
N ASP A 81 3.73 8.84 33.54
CA ASP A 81 2.62 9.56 34.19
C ASP A 81 2.82 11.09 34.10
N GLY A 82 1.79 11.80 33.68
CA GLY A 82 1.82 13.25 33.46
C GLY A 82 2.70 13.71 32.29
N LYS A 83 3.18 12.80 31.43
CA LYS A 83 3.99 13.16 30.25
C LYS A 83 3.10 13.37 29.03
N THR A 84 3.41 14.40 28.26
CA THR A 84 2.87 14.62 26.92
C THR A 84 3.52 13.70 25.89
N VAL A 85 2.90 13.57 24.72
CA VAL A 85 3.48 12.82 23.59
C VAL A 85 4.88 13.31 23.18
N ASP A 86 5.09 14.63 23.16
CA ASP A 86 6.38 15.21 22.79
C ASP A 86 7.47 14.86 23.80
N GLU A 87 7.14 14.86 25.09
CA GLU A 87 8.07 14.43 26.14
C GLU A 87 8.36 12.92 26.05
N VAL A 88 7.38 12.09 25.67
CA VAL A 88 7.61 10.64 25.44
C VAL A 88 8.59 10.45 24.28
N PHE A 89 8.45 11.22 23.20
CA PHE A 89 9.43 11.22 22.12
C PHE A 89 10.82 11.65 22.59
N ASP A 90 10.92 12.73 23.37
CA ASP A 90 12.20 13.20 23.93
C ASP A 90 12.88 12.12 24.79
N ILE A 91 12.12 11.42 25.62
CA ILE A 91 12.64 10.31 26.44
C ILE A 91 13.18 9.21 25.53
N ALA A 92 12.41 8.75 24.54
CA ALA A 92 12.84 7.68 23.65
C ALA A 92 14.05 8.09 22.79
N GLU A 93 14.15 9.35 22.33
CA GLU A 93 15.32 9.88 21.62
C GLU A 93 16.56 9.84 22.50
N LYS A 94 16.44 10.27 23.75
CA LYS A 94 17.53 10.22 24.73
C LYS A 94 17.99 8.79 24.99
N VAL A 95 17.04 7.84 25.14
CA VAL A 95 17.33 6.43 25.36
C VAL A 95 18.05 5.83 24.15
N ALA A 96 17.61 6.11 22.93
CA ALA A 96 18.26 5.64 21.72
C ALA A 96 19.71 6.14 21.60
N LEU A 97 19.92 7.44 21.85
CA LEU A 97 21.27 8.05 21.87
C LEU A 97 22.19 7.40 22.90
N GLN A 98 21.69 7.16 24.12
CA GLN A 98 22.46 6.50 25.19
C GLN A 98 22.84 5.05 24.84
N ASN A 99 21.99 4.37 24.08
CA ASN A 99 22.17 2.97 23.67
C ASN A 99 22.74 2.83 22.25
N LYS A 100 23.21 3.93 21.65
CA LYS A 100 23.97 3.98 20.39
C LYS A 100 23.22 3.41 19.17
N PHE A 101 21.92 3.59 19.10
CA PHE A 101 21.15 3.33 17.86
C PHE A 101 20.43 4.59 17.38
N THR A 102 20.24 4.69 16.07
CA THR A 102 19.64 5.88 15.44
C THR A 102 18.13 5.80 15.50
N TRP A 103 17.50 6.71 16.24
CA TRP A 103 16.05 6.85 16.29
C TRP A 103 15.64 8.29 16.61
N ASN A 104 14.61 8.81 15.94
CA ASN A 104 13.91 10.04 16.32
C ASN A 104 12.46 10.06 15.83
N ARG A 105 11.65 11.00 16.34
CA ARG A 105 10.21 11.08 16.05
C ARG A 105 9.87 11.36 14.58
N ASN A 106 10.83 11.81 13.78
CA ASN A 106 10.63 12.15 12.36
C ASN A 106 11.20 11.11 11.38
N GLN A 107 11.87 10.08 11.90
CA GLN A 107 12.42 8.97 11.12
C GLN A 107 11.37 7.90 10.83
N VAL A 108 11.66 7.05 9.85
CA VAL A 108 10.93 5.79 9.63
C VAL A 108 10.90 4.95 10.91
N PRO A 109 9.85 4.14 11.14
CA PRO A 109 9.91 3.02 12.06
C PRO A 109 11.15 2.16 11.79
N LEU A 110 11.75 1.62 12.85
CA LEU A 110 12.94 0.77 12.77
C LEU A 110 12.59 -0.52 12.03
N VAL A 111 13.18 -0.71 10.85
CA VAL A 111 12.82 -1.83 9.97
C VAL A 111 13.25 -3.19 10.55
N ASN A 112 14.35 -3.20 11.31
CA ASN A 112 14.87 -4.38 12.01
C ASN A 112 14.34 -4.53 13.44
N GLY A 113 13.30 -3.76 13.79
CA GLY A 113 12.81 -3.65 15.16
C GLY A 113 13.76 -2.86 16.07
N ILE A 114 13.39 -2.73 17.34
CA ILE A 114 14.22 -2.06 18.34
C ILE A 114 15.37 -2.99 18.73
N PRO A 115 16.64 -2.55 18.64
CA PRO A 115 17.77 -3.35 19.09
C PRO A 115 17.58 -3.78 20.54
N LYS A 116 18.03 -4.99 20.90
CA LYS A 116 17.87 -5.48 22.27
C LYS A 116 19.05 -5.03 23.14
N PRO A 117 18.82 -4.71 24.43
CA PRO A 117 19.91 -4.42 25.35
C PRO A 117 20.89 -5.62 25.44
N GLY A 118 22.18 -5.36 25.28
CA GLY A 118 23.24 -6.36 25.48
C GLY A 118 23.48 -7.32 24.30
N THR A 119 22.81 -7.15 23.15
CA THR A 119 23.13 -7.90 21.93
C THR A 119 24.16 -7.14 21.09
N THR A 120 25.31 -7.76 20.79
CA THR A 120 26.15 -7.36 19.64
C THR A 120 25.40 -7.73 18.37
N GLU A 121 25.01 -6.73 17.58
CA GLU A 121 24.34 -6.94 16.29
C GLU A 121 25.22 -7.81 15.38
N ILE A 122 24.77 -9.03 15.10
CA ILE A 122 25.12 -9.69 13.85
C ILE A 122 24.19 -9.02 12.84
N VAL A 123 24.70 -8.02 12.14
CA VAL A 123 24.00 -7.41 11.00
C VAL A 123 23.99 -8.45 9.89
N GLU A 124 23.06 -9.40 9.95
CA GLU A 124 22.51 -9.90 8.70
C GLU A 124 21.78 -8.71 8.11
N THR A 125 22.31 -8.12 7.04
CA THR A 125 21.63 -7.03 6.35
C THR A 125 20.45 -7.66 5.59
N PRO A 126 19.19 -7.57 6.06
CA PRO A 126 18.09 -7.84 5.16
C PRO A 126 18.20 -6.83 4.01
N VAL A 127 18.12 -7.34 2.78
CA VAL A 127 18.08 -6.47 1.61
C VAL A 127 16.75 -5.73 1.66
N GLU A 128 16.76 -4.52 2.20
CA GLU A 128 15.60 -3.63 2.18
C GLU A 128 15.03 -3.59 0.75
N PRO A 129 13.71 -3.79 0.55
CA PRO A 129 13.09 -3.89 -0.77
C PRO A 129 13.40 -2.71 -1.69
N THR A 130 13.72 -1.56 -1.11
CA THR A 130 13.98 -0.29 -1.78
C THR A 130 15.44 0.17 -1.65
N SER A 131 16.37 -0.67 -1.18
CA SER A 131 17.79 -0.32 -0.97
C SER A 131 18.49 0.25 -2.22
N ASN A 132 18.10 -0.20 -3.41
CA ASN A 132 18.61 0.27 -4.70
C ASN A 132 17.84 1.48 -5.26
N VAL A 133 16.83 1.98 -4.56
CA VAL A 133 15.96 3.08 -5.00
C VAL A 133 16.49 4.42 -4.50
N GLN A 134 16.84 5.29 -5.43
CA GLN A 134 17.23 6.67 -5.14
C GLN A 134 16.01 7.61 -5.11
N ARG A 135 15.06 7.42 -6.04
CA ARG A 135 13.92 8.32 -6.21
C ARG A 135 12.63 7.53 -6.45
N PHE A 136 11.54 8.06 -5.93
CA PHE A 136 10.19 7.58 -6.12
C PHE A 136 9.33 8.65 -6.80
N ASP A 137 8.49 8.24 -7.74
CA ASP A 137 7.43 9.07 -8.33
C ASP A 137 6.17 8.23 -8.54
N PHE A 138 5.06 8.86 -8.89
CA PHE A 138 3.83 8.15 -9.25
C PHE A 138 2.95 8.95 -10.21
N SER A 139 2.14 8.29 -11.02
CA SER A 139 1.08 8.94 -11.81
C SER A 139 -0.28 8.78 -11.15
N LEU A 140 -1.16 9.74 -11.40
CA LEU A 140 -2.57 9.67 -11.00
C LEU A 140 -3.45 9.52 -12.24
N LYS A 141 -4.44 8.65 -12.15
CA LYS A 141 -5.57 8.58 -13.06
C LYS A 141 -6.87 8.55 -12.27
N GLN A 142 -7.95 9.05 -12.84
CA GLN A 142 -9.25 9.04 -12.19
C GLN A 142 -10.33 8.52 -13.14
N ASP A 143 -11.34 7.91 -12.56
CA ASP A 143 -12.60 7.51 -13.17
C ASP A 143 -13.73 7.80 -12.18
N ASP A 144 -14.96 7.38 -12.49
CA ASP A 144 -16.14 7.62 -11.66
C ASP A 144 -16.10 6.85 -10.32
N SER A 145 -15.27 5.81 -10.22
CA SER A 145 -15.13 5.01 -9.00
C SER A 145 -14.10 5.59 -8.03
N GLY A 146 -13.12 6.35 -8.53
CA GLY A 146 -12.07 6.90 -7.70
C GLY A 146 -10.78 7.28 -8.43
N ILE A 147 -9.69 7.26 -7.67
CA ILE A 147 -8.35 7.64 -8.10
C ILE A 147 -7.44 6.42 -8.05
N SER A 148 -6.67 6.23 -9.11
CA SER A 148 -5.65 5.19 -9.24
C SER A 148 -4.25 5.81 -9.16
N ILE A 149 -3.42 5.30 -8.25
CA ILE A 149 -2.01 5.68 -8.10
C ILE A 149 -1.14 4.61 -8.73
N SER A 150 -0.29 4.97 -9.70
CA SER A 150 0.70 4.07 -10.29
C SER A 150 2.12 4.49 -9.89
N PRO A 151 2.83 3.73 -9.05
CA PRO A 151 4.17 4.08 -8.55
C PRO A 151 5.28 3.80 -9.60
N PHE A 152 6.37 4.56 -9.51
CA PHE A 152 7.61 4.43 -10.29
C PHE A 152 8.82 4.57 -9.37
N PHE A 153 9.84 3.75 -9.58
CA PHE A 153 11.07 3.76 -8.80
C PHE A 153 12.27 3.99 -9.71
N TYR A 154 13.24 4.78 -9.26
CA TYR A 154 14.44 5.10 -10.03
C TYR A 154 15.69 4.85 -9.20
N ASN A 155 16.71 4.27 -9.82
CA ASN A 155 18.02 4.09 -9.22
C ASN A 155 18.85 5.40 -9.25
N ALA A 156 20.08 5.34 -8.73
CA ALA A 156 20.99 6.50 -8.68
C ALA A 156 21.35 7.06 -10.06
N GLN A 157 21.29 6.25 -11.12
CA GLN A 157 21.55 6.65 -12.51
C GLN A 157 20.32 7.29 -13.18
N GLY A 158 19.18 7.35 -12.48
CA GLY A 158 17.93 7.88 -13.02
C GLY A 158 17.16 6.90 -13.91
N THR A 159 17.60 5.64 -13.98
CA THR A 159 16.90 4.58 -14.71
C THR A 159 15.74 4.06 -13.86
N GLU A 160 14.58 3.87 -14.49
CA GLU A 160 13.43 3.26 -13.84
C GLU A 160 13.71 1.77 -13.53
N ILE A 161 13.42 1.35 -12.30
CA ILE A 161 13.71 0.00 -11.79
C ILE A 161 12.47 -0.61 -11.14
N GLN A 162 12.40 -1.94 -11.18
CA GLN A 162 11.42 -2.70 -10.40
C GLN A 162 11.96 -2.91 -8.98
N LEU A 163 11.05 -3.01 -8.01
CA LEU A 163 11.41 -3.50 -6.69
C LEU A 163 11.67 -5.00 -6.76
N GLU A 164 12.57 -5.50 -5.93
CA GLU A 164 12.84 -6.94 -5.84
C GLU A 164 11.86 -7.63 -4.89
N GLN A 165 11.36 -6.89 -3.90
CA GLN A 165 10.41 -7.34 -2.88
C GLN A 165 9.28 -6.32 -2.70
N ALA A 166 8.14 -6.77 -2.19
CA ALA A 166 6.99 -5.89 -1.95
C ALA A 166 7.33 -4.88 -0.85
N VAL A 167 6.83 -3.66 -0.99
CA VAL A 167 6.99 -2.60 0.01
C VAL A 167 5.64 -2.05 0.44
N THR A 168 5.47 -1.79 1.73
CA THR A 168 4.26 -1.13 2.21
C THR A 168 4.41 0.39 2.10
N ALA A 169 3.54 1.02 1.31
CA ALA A 169 3.42 2.46 1.20
C ALA A 169 2.34 2.99 2.16
N THR A 170 2.56 4.19 2.69
CA THR A 170 1.54 4.98 3.40
C THR A 170 1.04 6.08 2.47
N ILE A 171 -0.28 6.22 2.37
CA ILE A 171 -0.95 7.17 1.50
C ILE A 171 -1.79 8.10 2.38
N GLU A 172 -1.50 9.39 2.31
CA GLU A 172 -2.19 10.44 3.04
C GLU A 172 -2.84 11.40 2.05
N ILE A 173 -4.14 11.60 2.18
CA ILE A 173 -4.93 12.46 1.32
C ILE A 173 -5.32 13.71 2.09
N PHE A 174 -4.96 14.87 1.54
CA PHE A 174 -5.21 16.16 2.15
C PHE A 174 -6.22 16.95 1.33
N ASN A 175 -7.04 17.75 2.02
CA ASN A 175 -7.79 18.84 1.43
C ASN A 175 -7.54 20.11 2.25
N SER A 176 -7.04 21.16 1.61
CA SER A 176 -6.77 22.44 2.26
C SER A 176 -5.92 22.31 3.55
N GLY A 177 -4.94 21.40 3.54
CA GLY A 177 -4.03 21.15 4.66
C GLY A 177 -4.53 20.14 5.71
N ASN A 178 -5.79 19.71 5.67
CA ASN A 178 -6.32 18.71 6.60
C ASN A 178 -6.27 17.30 6.01
N ILE A 179 -5.94 16.29 6.81
CA ILE A 179 -6.00 14.88 6.40
C ILE A 179 -7.47 14.47 6.29
N VAL A 180 -7.87 14.07 5.09
CA VAL A 180 -9.21 13.59 4.74
C VAL A 180 -9.29 12.08 4.86
N TYR A 181 -8.25 11.39 4.41
CA TYR A 181 -8.18 9.93 4.41
C TYR A 181 -6.72 9.48 4.49
N THR A 182 -6.49 8.36 5.17
CA THR A 182 -5.16 7.76 5.30
C THR A 182 -5.31 6.25 5.30
N PHE A 183 -4.40 5.58 4.60
CA PHE A 183 -4.35 4.12 4.55
C PHE A 183 -2.97 3.65 4.14
N ARG A 184 -2.72 2.36 4.34
CA ARG A 184 -1.54 1.68 3.83
C ARG A 184 -1.90 0.77 2.67
N SER A 185 -1.00 0.65 1.73
CA SER A 185 -1.14 -0.27 0.59
C SER A 185 0.20 -0.88 0.24
N THR A 186 0.17 -2.13 -0.20
CA THR A 186 1.36 -2.85 -0.65
C THR A 186 1.64 -2.51 -2.11
N ILE A 187 2.88 -2.10 -2.41
CA ILE A 187 3.39 -1.98 -3.76
C ILE A 187 4.19 -3.23 -4.06
N ASP A 188 3.68 -4.03 -4.99
CA ASP A 188 4.34 -5.26 -5.39
C ASP A 188 5.56 -5.00 -6.30
N PRO A 189 6.55 -5.93 -6.30
CA PRO A 189 7.72 -5.96 -7.19
C PRO A 189 7.43 -5.79 -8.69
N ASN A 190 6.19 -6.01 -9.09
CA ASN A 190 5.77 -6.11 -10.50
C ASN A 190 4.88 -4.95 -10.93
N SER A 191 4.84 -3.87 -10.15
CA SER A 191 3.99 -2.71 -10.38
C SER A 191 4.23 -2.00 -11.73
N LEU A 192 5.36 -2.26 -12.41
CA LEU A 192 5.68 -1.67 -13.72
C LEU A 192 5.44 -2.58 -14.94
N ASP A 193 4.95 -3.82 -14.77
CA ASP A 193 4.54 -4.63 -15.93
C ASP A 193 3.16 -4.15 -16.44
N ASP A 194 3.06 -3.80 -17.71
CA ASP A 194 1.82 -3.37 -18.38
C ASP A 194 0.65 -4.37 -18.23
N LEU A 195 0.92 -5.66 -17.94
CA LEU A 195 -0.12 -6.66 -17.58
C LEU A 195 -0.69 -6.44 -16.18
N TYR A 196 0.18 -6.02 -15.27
CA TYR A 196 -0.05 -5.96 -13.83
C TYR A 196 -0.22 -4.51 -13.35
N ARG A 197 -0.38 -3.53 -14.26
CA ARG A 197 -0.85 -2.16 -13.96
C ARG A 197 -2.24 -2.10 -13.27
N LYS A 198 -2.86 -3.25 -13.00
CA LYS A 198 -3.97 -3.41 -12.05
C LYS A 198 -3.54 -3.36 -10.57
N ASN A 199 -2.24 -3.28 -10.28
CA ASN A 199 -1.69 -2.99 -8.95
C ASN A 199 -1.66 -1.48 -8.65
N ALA A 200 -2.47 -0.70 -9.35
CA ALA A 200 -2.66 0.69 -8.99
C ALA A 200 -3.30 0.73 -7.61
N ILE A 201 -2.77 1.58 -6.73
CA ILE A 201 -3.39 1.78 -5.44
C ILE A 201 -4.67 2.57 -5.69
N HIS A 202 -5.82 1.96 -5.39
CA HIS A 202 -7.13 2.54 -5.64
C HIS A 202 -7.67 3.26 -4.41
N ILE A 203 -8.01 4.53 -4.58
CA ILE A 203 -8.72 5.36 -3.61
C ILE A 203 -10.15 5.50 -4.11
N LYS A 204 -11.13 4.99 -3.37
CA LYS A 204 -12.55 5.19 -3.69
C LYS A 204 -13.00 6.56 -3.20
N TYR A 205 -13.78 7.30 -4.00
CA TYR A 205 -14.35 8.58 -3.54
C TYR A 205 -15.25 8.40 -2.31
N ALA A 206 -15.96 7.27 -2.23
CA ALA A 206 -16.78 6.90 -1.08
C ALA A 206 -15.98 6.72 0.22
N SER A 207 -14.65 6.50 0.16
CA SER A 207 -13.79 6.38 1.34
C SER A 207 -13.29 7.72 1.86
N LEU A 208 -13.50 8.80 1.12
CA LEU A 208 -13.10 10.15 1.54
C LEU A 208 -14.13 10.74 2.51
N ASP A 209 -13.64 11.27 3.62
CA ASP A 209 -14.48 11.95 4.61
C ASP A 209 -15.00 13.28 4.06
N ALA A 210 -16.23 13.28 3.55
CA ALA A 210 -16.87 14.44 2.94
C ALA A 210 -16.93 15.65 3.89
N SER A 211 -16.97 15.44 5.21
CA SER A 211 -16.99 16.53 6.19
C SER A 211 -15.67 17.33 6.23
N LYS A 212 -14.59 16.75 5.71
CA LYS A 212 -13.25 17.36 5.69
C LYS A 212 -12.87 17.96 4.32
N ILE A 213 -13.76 17.90 3.34
CA ILE A 213 -13.56 18.45 2.00
C ILE A 213 -14.05 19.90 1.93
N LYS A 214 -13.13 20.83 1.65
CA LYS A 214 -13.44 22.28 1.51
C LYS A 214 -13.42 22.78 0.07
N ASN A 215 -12.76 22.06 -0.82
CA ASN A 215 -12.68 22.38 -2.26
C ASN A 215 -12.45 21.12 -3.09
N ASP A 216 -12.48 21.27 -4.41
CA ASP A 216 -12.31 20.20 -5.40
C ASP A 216 -10.87 19.68 -5.53
N ARG A 217 -9.91 20.17 -4.74
CA ARG A 217 -8.49 19.83 -4.89
C ARG A 217 -8.00 18.96 -3.74
N LEU A 218 -7.55 17.76 -4.06
CA LEU A 218 -6.85 16.88 -3.13
C LEU A 218 -5.34 16.93 -3.36
N ASP A 219 -4.56 16.95 -2.29
CA ASP A 219 -3.13 16.65 -2.33
C ASP A 219 -2.91 15.22 -1.81
N ILE A 220 -2.32 14.37 -2.63
CA ILE A 220 -2.01 12.97 -2.30
C ILE A 220 -0.52 12.87 -2.02
N LEU A 221 -0.17 12.52 -0.79
CA LEU A 221 1.20 12.21 -0.37
C LEU A 221 1.35 10.69 -0.31
N VAL A 222 2.33 10.15 -1.02
CA VAL A 222 2.74 8.74 -0.92
C VAL A 222 4.12 8.69 -0.29
N ARG A 223 4.26 7.82 0.72
CA ARG A 223 5.46 7.65 1.54
C ARG A 223 5.86 6.18 1.54
N ILE A 224 7.10 5.89 1.15
CA ILE A 224 7.63 4.54 1.01
C ILE A 224 8.91 4.40 1.85
N PRO A 225 9.00 3.42 2.76
CA PRO A 225 10.21 3.14 3.51
C PRO A 225 11.41 2.85 2.59
N ASN A 226 12.57 3.38 2.96
CA ASN A 226 13.87 3.10 2.38
C ASN A 226 14.91 3.15 3.50
N SER A 227 16.06 2.51 3.29
CA SER A 227 17.06 2.22 4.34
C SER A 227 17.43 3.44 5.18
N ASP A 228 17.54 4.61 4.54
CA ASP A 228 18.06 5.81 5.20
C ASP A 228 17.00 6.90 5.37
N ARG A 229 15.89 6.80 4.63
CA ARG A 229 14.84 7.84 4.58
C ARG A 229 13.52 7.28 4.10
N TYR A 230 12.46 8.07 4.24
CA TYR A 230 11.28 7.88 3.41
C TYR A 230 11.50 8.44 2.01
N LEU A 231 11.14 7.66 1.00
CA LEU A 231 10.88 8.18 -0.33
C LEU A 231 9.48 8.77 -0.34
N THR A 232 9.38 10.08 -0.55
CA THR A 232 8.10 10.79 -0.53
C THR A 232 7.88 11.54 -1.82
N ASN A 233 6.65 11.51 -2.33
CA ASN A 233 6.24 12.39 -3.40
C ASN A 233 4.79 12.83 -3.17
N ARG A 234 4.44 14.03 -3.62
CA ARG A 234 3.12 14.63 -3.43
C ARG A 234 2.61 15.16 -4.76
N LYS A 235 1.38 14.79 -5.12
CA LYS A 235 0.70 15.30 -6.32
C LYS A 235 -0.70 15.77 -6.01
N ALA A 236 -1.11 16.83 -6.70
CA ALA A 236 -2.46 17.37 -6.58
C ALA A 236 -3.35 16.83 -7.70
N ILE A 237 -4.63 16.63 -7.39
CA ILE A 237 -5.66 16.23 -8.36
C ILE A 237 -6.98 16.92 -8.05
N LYS A 238 -7.73 17.26 -9.10
CA LYS A 238 -9.09 17.78 -8.99
C LYS A 238 -10.08 16.64 -9.01
N VAL A 239 -11.02 16.61 -8.07
CA VAL A 239 -11.99 15.53 -7.92
C VAL A 239 -13.44 16.02 -8.05
N PRO A 240 -14.35 15.19 -8.61
CA PRO A 240 -15.78 15.47 -8.62
C PRO A 240 -16.35 15.38 -7.20
N LEU A 241 -16.76 16.52 -6.64
CA LEU A 241 -17.23 16.62 -5.25
C LEU A 241 -18.52 15.83 -4.97
N ASP A 242 -19.35 15.63 -5.99
CA ASP A 242 -20.60 14.89 -5.95
C ASP A 242 -20.41 13.38 -5.72
N LEU A 243 -19.23 12.83 -6.03
CA LEU A 243 -18.92 11.42 -5.81
C LEU A 243 -18.27 11.16 -4.43
N VAL A 244 -17.86 12.20 -3.72
CA VAL A 244 -17.16 12.09 -2.42
C VAL A 244 -18.12 11.73 -1.31
N GLY A 245 -17.82 10.64 -0.59
CA GLY A 245 -18.68 10.15 0.50
C GLY A 245 -20.03 9.61 0.04
N ALA A 246 -20.26 9.49 -1.27
CA ALA A 246 -21.47 8.90 -1.82
C ALA A 246 -21.55 7.42 -1.39
N THR A 247 -22.67 7.03 -0.78
CA THR A 247 -22.99 5.61 -0.60
C THR A 247 -23.16 4.96 -1.97
N PRO A 248 -22.55 3.79 -2.24
CA PRO A 248 -22.71 3.13 -3.52
C PRO A 248 -24.20 2.88 -3.77
N VAL A 249 -24.74 3.45 -4.84
CA VAL A 249 -26.06 3.09 -5.34
C VAL A 249 -25.92 1.68 -5.89
N VAL A 250 -26.32 0.68 -5.10
CA VAL A 250 -26.46 -0.68 -5.58
C VAL A 250 -27.72 -0.69 -6.44
N ASP A 251 -27.57 -0.48 -7.75
CA ASP A 251 -28.66 -0.68 -8.68
C ASP A 251 -28.97 -2.18 -8.71
N SER A 252 -29.96 -2.57 -7.91
CA SER A 252 -30.36 -3.96 -7.71
C SER A 252 -31.32 -4.33 -8.83
N ALA A 253 -30.76 -4.61 -10.00
CA ALA A 253 -31.51 -5.15 -11.14
C ALA A 253 -30.65 -6.18 -11.90
N ALA A 254 -30.42 -7.34 -11.27
CA ALA A 254 -30.24 -8.60 -11.99
C ALA A 254 -30.53 -9.75 -11.01
N VAL A 255 -31.67 -10.40 -11.22
CA VAL A 255 -32.07 -11.65 -10.58
C VAL A 255 -31.53 -12.82 -11.43
N ASP A 256 -31.21 -13.92 -10.73
CA ASP A 256 -30.73 -15.25 -11.18
C ASP A 256 -29.25 -15.34 -11.62
N ASN A 257 -28.41 -16.28 -11.14
CA ASN A 257 -28.67 -17.60 -10.56
C ASN A 257 -27.41 -18.12 -9.80
N VAL A 258 -27.62 -18.85 -8.69
CA VAL A 258 -26.76 -19.82 -7.94
C VAL A 258 -25.23 -19.53 -7.76
N PRO A 259 -24.72 -19.48 -6.51
CA PRO A 259 -23.32 -19.20 -6.23
C PRO A 259 -22.43 -20.45 -6.39
N ILE A 260 -21.49 -20.40 -7.34
CA ILE A 260 -20.26 -21.20 -7.28
C ILE A 260 -19.17 -20.27 -6.76
N GLN A 261 -18.37 -20.72 -5.79
CA GLN A 261 -17.25 -19.95 -5.24
C GLN A 261 -16.29 -19.57 -6.37
N VAL A 262 -16.45 -18.37 -6.91
CA VAL A 262 -15.49 -17.77 -7.83
C VAL A 262 -14.34 -17.24 -6.97
N SER A 263 -13.18 -17.90 -7.05
CA SER A 263 -11.91 -17.46 -6.47
C SER A 263 -11.72 -15.94 -6.65
N LYS A 264 -11.23 -15.24 -5.61
CA LYS A 264 -10.94 -13.79 -5.62
C LYS A 264 -10.05 -13.35 -6.81
N GLU A 265 -9.38 -14.29 -7.47
CA GLU A 265 -8.44 -14.05 -8.57
C GLU A 265 -9.01 -14.43 -9.96
N ALA A 266 -10.28 -14.83 -10.07
CA ALA A 266 -10.92 -15.24 -11.33
C ALA A 266 -10.83 -14.17 -12.44
N GLY A 267 -11.03 -12.90 -12.09
CA GLY A 267 -10.88 -11.79 -13.04
C GLY A 267 -9.44 -11.62 -13.55
N MET A 268 -8.45 -11.99 -12.74
CA MET A 268 -7.03 -11.93 -13.11
C MET A 268 -6.68 -13.04 -14.10
N VAL A 269 -7.03 -14.29 -13.78
CA VAL A 269 -6.73 -15.44 -14.65
C VAL A 269 -7.45 -15.31 -16.00
N LYS A 270 -8.69 -14.79 -16.02
CA LYS A 270 -9.40 -14.42 -17.28
C LYS A 270 -8.61 -13.40 -18.11
N SER A 271 -8.11 -12.34 -17.46
CA SER A 271 -7.33 -11.28 -18.12
C SER A 271 -5.99 -11.79 -18.67
N LEU A 272 -5.31 -12.66 -17.92
CA LEU A 272 -4.03 -13.24 -18.31
C LEU A 272 -4.18 -14.16 -19.52
N SER A 273 -5.20 -15.03 -19.51
CA SER A 273 -5.55 -15.89 -20.65
C SER A 273 -5.87 -15.09 -21.91
N ASN A 274 -6.68 -14.03 -21.79
CA ASN A 274 -6.99 -13.16 -22.92
C ASN A 274 -5.76 -12.46 -23.50
N ARG A 275 -4.85 -11.97 -22.65
CA ARG A 275 -3.63 -11.32 -23.12
C ARG A 275 -2.65 -12.30 -23.76
N PHE A 276 -2.51 -13.50 -23.21
CA PHE A 276 -1.75 -14.58 -23.85
C PHE A 276 -2.27 -14.86 -25.26
N MET A 277 -3.57 -15.09 -25.38
CA MET A 277 -4.24 -15.37 -26.66
C MET A 277 -4.14 -14.22 -27.66
N THR A 278 -4.28 -12.98 -27.19
CA THR A 278 -4.14 -11.78 -28.03
C THR A 278 -2.70 -11.59 -28.54
N ASN A 279 -1.69 -11.91 -27.72
CA ASN A 279 -0.31 -11.86 -28.16
C ASN A 279 -0.03 -12.91 -29.24
N LEU A 280 -0.59 -14.11 -29.10
CA LEU A 280 -0.50 -15.15 -30.13
C LEU A 280 -1.14 -14.71 -31.45
N SER A 281 -2.35 -14.15 -31.41
CA SER A 281 -3.03 -13.73 -32.64
C SER A 281 -2.32 -12.59 -33.37
N LYS A 282 -1.56 -11.77 -32.64
CA LYS A 282 -0.76 -10.66 -33.18
C LYS A 282 0.68 -11.05 -33.56
N LYS A 283 1.04 -12.35 -33.53
CA LYS A 283 2.42 -12.84 -33.69
C LYS A 283 3.43 -12.25 -32.70
N ASN A 284 2.95 -11.73 -31.57
CA ASN A 284 3.80 -11.24 -30.48
C ASN A 284 4.24 -12.42 -29.60
N TYR A 285 5.01 -13.34 -30.18
CA TYR A 285 5.42 -14.56 -29.49
C TYR A 285 6.29 -14.27 -28.27
N SER A 286 7.11 -13.21 -28.30
CA SER A 286 7.90 -12.79 -27.14
C SER A 286 7.00 -12.34 -25.99
N GLY A 287 5.97 -11.53 -26.30
CA GLY A 287 4.97 -11.11 -25.32
C GLY A 287 4.08 -12.25 -24.81
N ALA A 288 3.79 -13.25 -25.63
CA ALA A 288 3.06 -14.45 -25.19
C ALA A 288 3.95 -15.34 -24.31
N PHE A 289 5.20 -15.58 -24.71
CA PHE A 289 6.17 -16.40 -23.98
C PHE A 289 6.46 -15.84 -22.59
N ALA A 290 6.54 -14.51 -22.44
CA ALA A 290 6.75 -13.84 -21.16
C ALA A 290 5.69 -14.22 -20.09
N LEU A 291 4.51 -14.63 -20.52
CA LEU A 291 3.38 -15.04 -19.67
C LEU A 291 3.39 -16.51 -19.28
N THR A 292 4.36 -17.28 -19.77
CA THR A 292 4.38 -18.74 -19.62
C THR A 292 5.42 -19.23 -18.63
N ARG A 293 5.11 -20.33 -17.93
CA ARG A 293 6.08 -21.11 -17.15
C ARG A 293 5.73 -22.59 -17.31
N SER A 294 6.15 -23.16 -18.43
CA SER A 294 5.87 -24.55 -18.79
C SER A 294 7.18 -25.32 -18.96
N GLY A 295 7.20 -26.59 -18.53
CA GLY A 295 8.33 -27.48 -18.83
C GLY A 295 8.50 -27.73 -20.33
N GLU A 296 7.37 -27.87 -21.03
CA GLU A 296 7.31 -28.08 -22.49
C GLU A 296 7.81 -26.84 -23.25
N TRP A 297 7.41 -25.64 -22.80
CA TRP A 297 7.89 -24.37 -23.32
C TRP A 297 9.04 -23.79 -22.47
N SER A 298 10.01 -24.62 -22.11
CA SER A 298 11.15 -24.21 -21.28
C SER A 298 12.06 -23.15 -21.92
N THR A 299 11.94 -22.91 -23.22
CA THR A 299 12.68 -21.86 -23.96
C THR A 299 11.78 -21.17 -24.98
N PHE A 300 12.12 -19.93 -25.33
CA PHE A 300 11.42 -19.17 -26.37
C PHE A 300 11.43 -19.89 -27.72
N GLN A 301 12.54 -20.57 -28.05
CA GLN A 301 12.66 -21.33 -29.30
C GLN A 301 11.65 -22.48 -29.34
N LYS A 302 11.55 -23.27 -28.25
CA LYS A 302 10.54 -24.34 -28.16
C LYS A 302 9.12 -23.78 -28.28
N PHE A 303 8.82 -22.72 -27.53
CA PHE A 303 7.52 -22.06 -27.53
C PHE A 303 7.10 -21.56 -28.93
N SER A 304 7.96 -20.77 -29.59
CA SER A 304 7.65 -20.19 -30.90
C SER A 304 7.65 -21.21 -32.04
N SER A 305 8.25 -22.39 -31.83
CA SER A 305 8.27 -23.48 -32.82
C SER A 305 7.04 -24.40 -32.75
N ASP A 306 6.25 -24.34 -31.68
CA ASP A 306 5.08 -25.18 -31.43
C ASP A 306 3.95 -24.90 -32.45
N ASP A 307 3.40 -25.94 -33.07
CA ASP A 307 2.36 -25.81 -34.09
C ASP A 307 1.03 -25.31 -33.51
N ALA A 308 0.71 -25.63 -32.26
CA ALA A 308 -0.48 -25.11 -31.58
C ALA A 308 -0.41 -23.58 -31.40
N ILE A 309 0.79 -23.05 -31.20
CA ILE A 309 1.08 -21.62 -31.05
C ILE A 309 0.99 -20.88 -32.40
N LYS A 310 1.44 -21.51 -33.49
CA LYS A 310 1.39 -20.94 -34.85
C LYS A 310 -0.01 -20.91 -35.45
N ASN A 311 -0.90 -21.81 -35.04
CA ASN A 311 -2.26 -21.92 -35.62
C ASN A 311 -3.23 -20.78 -35.21
N LEU A 312 -2.83 -19.90 -34.30
CA LEU A 312 -3.64 -18.79 -33.80
C LEU A 312 -3.39 -17.46 -34.49
N GLU A 313 -2.48 -17.41 -35.45
CA GLU A 313 -2.16 -16.17 -36.16
C GLU A 313 -3.42 -15.57 -36.80
N GLN A 314 -3.65 -14.27 -36.55
CA GLN A 314 -4.80 -13.52 -37.08
C GLN A 314 -6.18 -13.99 -36.55
N ALA A 315 -6.22 -14.78 -35.48
CA ALA A 315 -7.47 -15.10 -34.80
C ALA A 315 -8.06 -13.88 -34.06
N THR A 316 -9.38 -13.73 -34.07
CA THR A 316 -10.11 -12.77 -33.25
C THR A 316 -10.47 -13.43 -31.93
N ILE A 317 -10.03 -12.85 -30.80
CA ILE A 317 -10.33 -13.36 -29.45
C ILE A 317 -11.62 -12.68 -28.97
N ASN A 318 -12.67 -13.46 -28.70
CA ASN A 318 -14.01 -12.95 -28.45
C ASN A 318 -14.29 -12.75 -26.95
N ASP A 319 -14.28 -13.85 -26.18
CA ASP A 319 -14.51 -13.83 -24.73
C ASP A 319 -13.79 -15.02 -24.07
N ALA A 320 -13.58 -14.89 -22.75
CA ALA A 320 -13.01 -15.95 -21.93
C ALA A 320 -13.89 -16.23 -20.70
N LYS A 321 -14.04 -17.51 -20.36
CA LYS A 321 -14.83 -17.97 -19.22
C LYS A 321 -13.93 -18.74 -18.27
N VAL A 322 -13.90 -18.36 -17.00
CA VAL A 322 -13.22 -19.16 -15.97
C VAL A 322 -14.07 -20.40 -15.72
N LEU A 323 -13.51 -21.58 -15.97
CA LEU A 323 -14.18 -22.86 -15.77
C LEU A 323 -13.95 -23.36 -14.34
N ASP A 324 -12.73 -23.22 -13.85
CA ASP A 324 -12.31 -23.61 -12.51
C ASP A 324 -11.15 -22.72 -12.06
N ALA A 325 -11.08 -22.38 -10.78
CA ALA A 325 -9.99 -21.58 -10.21
C ALA A 325 -9.92 -21.76 -8.69
N ASP A 326 -8.81 -22.32 -8.22
CA ASP A 326 -8.44 -22.37 -6.81
C ASP A 326 -7.25 -21.41 -6.51
N GLU A 327 -6.58 -21.59 -5.37
CA GLU A 327 -5.45 -20.77 -4.95
C GLU A 327 -4.15 -21.03 -5.73
N LYS A 328 -4.07 -22.11 -6.52
CA LYS A 328 -2.86 -22.61 -7.18
C LYS A 328 -3.03 -22.92 -8.67
N VAL A 329 -4.21 -23.34 -9.10
CA VAL A 329 -4.50 -23.74 -10.48
C VAL A 329 -5.78 -23.07 -10.97
N ALA A 330 -5.78 -22.64 -12.23
CA ALA A 330 -6.96 -22.10 -12.89
C ALA A 330 -7.08 -22.64 -14.30
N LEU A 331 -8.32 -22.87 -14.71
CA LEU A 331 -8.70 -23.29 -16.04
C LEU A 331 -9.62 -22.24 -16.65
N VAL A 332 -9.19 -21.69 -17.78
CA VAL A 332 -9.92 -20.63 -18.48
C VAL A 332 -10.19 -21.08 -19.90
N GLU A 333 -11.46 -21.07 -20.27
CA GLU A 333 -11.92 -21.25 -21.63
C GLU A 333 -11.82 -19.94 -22.39
N VAL A 334 -11.30 -19.95 -23.62
CA VAL A 334 -11.20 -18.77 -24.50
C VAL A 334 -11.82 -19.11 -25.85
N HIS A 335 -12.75 -18.29 -26.28
CA HIS A 335 -13.41 -18.40 -27.58
C HIS A 335 -12.68 -17.53 -28.60
N ALA A 336 -12.27 -18.14 -29.71
CA ALA A 336 -11.61 -17.44 -30.81
C ALA A 336 -12.25 -17.77 -32.16
N ASN A 337 -12.31 -16.78 -33.03
CA ASN A 337 -12.60 -16.99 -34.45
C ASN A 337 -11.29 -17.01 -35.22
N LEU A 338 -11.02 -18.12 -35.91
CA LEU A 338 -9.82 -18.27 -36.73
C LEU A 338 -9.96 -17.50 -38.04
N LYS A 339 -8.86 -17.42 -38.79
CA LYS A 339 -8.79 -16.68 -40.07
C LYS A 339 -9.79 -17.19 -41.11
N ASP A 340 -10.11 -18.48 -41.08
CA ASP A 340 -11.12 -19.12 -41.94
C ASP A 340 -12.57 -18.88 -41.44
N GLN A 341 -12.75 -18.02 -40.44
CA GLN A 341 -14.02 -17.70 -39.77
C GLN A 341 -14.62 -18.87 -38.98
N SER A 342 -13.89 -19.97 -38.81
CA SER A 342 -14.30 -21.04 -37.90
C SER A 342 -14.16 -20.58 -36.45
N THR A 343 -15.13 -20.95 -35.62
CA THR A 343 -15.04 -20.72 -34.18
C THR A 343 -14.36 -21.92 -33.53
N LYS A 344 -13.34 -21.65 -32.71
CA LYS A 344 -12.66 -22.64 -31.91
C LYS A 344 -12.59 -22.18 -30.46
N THR A 345 -12.85 -23.12 -29.57
CA THR A 345 -12.70 -22.95 -28.13
C THR A 345 -11.36 -23.52 -27.72
N TYR A 346 -10.67 -22.79 -26.86
CA TYR A 346 -9.40 -23.19 -26.31
C TYR A 346 -9.41 -23.19 -24.80
N GLN A 347 -8.66 -24.10 -24.19
CA GLN A 347 -8.48 -24.17 -22.76
C GLN A 347 -7.06 -23.72 -22.40
N VAL A 348 -6.98 -22.66 -21.60
CA VAL A 348 -5.76 -22.12 -21.03
C VAL A 348 -5.66 -22.60 -19.59
N THR A 349 -4.61 -23.36 -19.29
CA THR A 349 -4.29 -23.77 -17.92
C THR A 349 -3.25 -22.81 -17.34
N LEU A 350 -3.53 -22.31 -16.15
CA LEU A 350 -2.66 -21.44 -15.41
C LEU A 350 -2.28 -22.07 -14.08
N GLU A 351 -1.04 -21.85 -13.66
CA GLU A 351 -0.56 -22.24 -12.33
C GLU A 351 0.04 -21.03 -11.62
N LYS A 352 -0.15 -21.01 -10.31
CA LYS A 352 0.41 -20.01 -9.41
C LYS A 352 1.78 -20.48 -8.93
N ILE A 353 2.83 -19.86 -9.45
CA ILE A 353 4.22 -20.15 -9.10
C ILE A 353 4.79 -18.88 -8.45
N ASN A 354 5.29 -19.01 -7.22
CA ASN A 354 5.81 -17.86 -6.43
C ASN A 354 4.82 -16.68 -6.39
N ASN A 355 3.54 -16.98 -6.11
CA ASN A 355 2.45 -16.02 -6.03
C ASN A 355 2.09 -15.29 -7.35
N LYS A 356 2.57 -15.77 -8.51
CA LYS A 356 2.22 -15.29 -9.85
C LYS A 356 1.55 -16.36 -10.67
N TRP A 357 0.48 -15.99 -11.38
CA TRP A 357 -0.12 -16.86 -12.37
C TRP A 357 0.68 -16.85 -13.67
N PHE A 358 0.93 -18.03 -14.20
CA PHE A 358 1.55 -18.22 -15.50
C PHE A 358 0.73 -19.20 -16.31
N VAL A 359 0.68 -18.98 -17.62
CA VAL A 359 0.14 -19.98 -18.55
C VAL A 359 1.13 -21.13 -18.61
N VAL A 360 0.69 -22.31 -18.20
CA VAL A 360 1.52 -23.53 -18.22
C VAL A 360 1.18 -24.42 -19.40
N ASN A 361 -0.04 -24.30 -19.92
CA ASN A 361 -0.54 -25.11 -21.02
C ASN A 361 -1.70 -24.40 -21.74
N PHE A 362 -1.89 -24.77 -23.01
CA PHE A 362 -2.93 -24.25 -23.90
C PHE A 362 -3.33 -25.33 -24.91
N LYS A 363 -4.63 -25.61 -25.07
CA LYS A 363 -5.14 -26.65 -25.99
C LYS A 363 -6.40 -26.22 -26.72
#